data_AF-A0A0A2XAQ1-F1
#
_entry.id   AF-A0A0A2XAQ1-F1
#
_cell.length_a   1.000
_cell.length_b   1.000
_cell.length_c   1.000
_cell.angle_alpha   90.00
_cell.angle_beta   90.00
_cell.angle_gamma   90.00
#
_symmetry.space_group_name_H-M   'P 1'
#
loop_
_entity.id
_entity.type
_entity.pdbx_description
1 polymer ?
#
loop_
_entity_poly.entity_id
_entity_poly.type
_entity_poly.pdbx_seq_one_letter_code
_entity_poly.pdbx_strand_id
1 'polypeptide(L)'
;MRLDQWASALKEKHPAGLDGPREVLAAALEREGLSPTEAGRVAEALERAGYAHHLAGEKPRWFLSRVPLDLKRLFQSLREEFWSFAGPKEAREEALAFILAKLDVDRKTAEEVLSALEAAGYAALTYDPTLERERFFFRFPEALRTL
;
A
#
# COMPACT_ATOMS: atom_id res chain seq x y z
N MET A 1 19.16 -15.16 4.50
CA MET A 1 17.74 -15.32 4.13
C MET A 1 17.46 -14.44 2.92
N ARG A 2 16.68 -14.92 1.94
CA ARG A 2 16.35 -14.13 0.73
C ARG A 2 15.30 -13.05 1.05
N LEU A 3 15.16 -12.03 0.20
CA LEU A 3 14.20 -10.94 0.42
C LEU A 3 12.74 -11.40 0.41
N ASP A 4 12.36 -12.32 -0.47
CA ASP A 4 11.03 -12.92 -0.53
C ASP A 4 10.67 -13.68 0.76
N GLN A 5 11.67 -14.32 1.38
CA GLN A 5 11.51 -14.99 2.67
C GLN A 5 11.29 -13.98 3.80
N TRP A 6 12.05 -12.88 3.80
CA TRP A 6 11.84 -11.77 4.75
C TRP A 6 10.46 -11.15 4.61
N ALA A 7 10.05 -10.84 3.38
CA ALA A 7 8.74 -10.28 3.08
C ALA A 7 7.62 -11.20 3.56
N SER A 8 7.74 -12.50 3.29
CA SER A 8 6.76 -13.51 3.71
C SER A 8 6.66 -13.62 5.22
N ALA A 9 7.80 -13.71 5.92
CA ALA A 9 7.85 -13.80 7.38
C ALA A 9 7.27 -12.55 8.05
N LEU A 10 7.64 -11.36 7.57
CA LEU A 10 7.09 -10.09 8.07
C LEU A 10 5.59 -10.00 7.83
N LYS A 11 5.10 -10.37 6.64
CA LYS A 11 3.66 -10.36 6.33
C LYS A 11 2.87 -11.36 7.18
N GLU A 12 3.46 -12.52 7.48
CA GLU A 12 2.83 -13.51 8.35
C GLU A 12 2.69 -13.01 9.79
N LYS A 13 3.73 -12.37 10.33
CA LYS A 13 3.71 -11.79 11.68
C LYS A 13 2.88 -10.52 11.78
N HIS A 14 2.83 -9.75 10.70
CA HIS A 14 2.19 -8.43 10.64
C HIS A 14 1.22 -8.36 9.43
N PRO A 15 0.09 -9.10 9.46
CA PRO A 15 -0.81 -9.21 8.31
C PRO A 15 -1.41 -7.87 7.89
N ALA A 16 -1.66 -6.98 8.85
CA ALA A 16 -2.19 -5.64 8.62
C ALA A 16 -1.12 -4.58 8.31
N GLY A 17 0.16 -4.96 8.26
CA GLY A 17 1.29 -4.03 8.20
C GLY A 17 1.85 -3.65 9.57
N LEU A 18 2.79 -2.70 9.58
CA LEU A 18 3.39 -2.14 10.80
C LEU A 18 2.94 -0.69 10.98
N ASP A 19 2.44 -0.33 12.16
CA ASP A 19 2.06 1.05 12.43
C ASP A 19 3.27 1.88 12.83
N GLY A 20 3.29 3.14 12.40
CA GLY A 20 4.32 4.11 12.78
C GLY A 20 5.27 4.48 11.64
N PRO A 21 6.37 5.19 11.99
CA PRO A 21 7.24 5.83 11.01
C PRO A 21 8.19 4.85 10.30
N ARG A 22 9.05 5.37 9.42
CA ARG A 22 9.95 4.57 8.57
C ARG A 22 10.86 3.63 9.37
N GLU A 23 11.31 4.03 10.55
CA GLU A 23 12.25 3.30 11.39
C GLU A 23 11.65 1.99 11.94
N VAL A 24 10.31 1.86 11.97
CA VAL A 24 9.61 0.70 12.51
C VAL A 24 9.92 -0.58 11.74
N LEU A 25 10.15 -0.50 10.42
CA LEU A 25 10.48 -1.67 9.62
C LEU A 25 11.84 -2.25 10.01
N ALA A 26 12.86 -1.40 10.18
CA ALA A 26 14.17 -1.84 10.65
C ALA A 26 14.08 -2.40 12.08
N ALA A 27 13.35 -1.73 12.98
CA ALA A 27 13.14 -2.23 14.34
C ALA A 27 12.39 -3.58 14.38
N ALA A 28 11.47 -3.85 13.45
CA ALA A 28 10.83 -5.16 13.31
C ALA A 28 11.84 -6.23 12.92
N LEU A 29 12.72 -5.93 11.95
CA LEU A 29 13.79 -6.82 11.50
C LEU A 29 14.86 -7.08 12.58
N GLU A 30 15.16 -6.10 13.43
CA GLU A 30 16.06 -6.30 14.59
C GLU A 30 15.46 -7.30 15.60
N ARG A 31 14.14 -7.25 15.83
CA ARG A 31 13.44 -8.24 16.69
C ARG A 31 13.46 -9.64 16.10
N GLU A 32 13.68 -9.77 14.80
CA GLU A 32 13.92 -11.05 14.11
C GLU A 32 15.37 -11.53 14.20
N GLY A 33 16.23 -10.81 14.94
CA GLY A 33 17.61 -11.20 15.24
C GLY A 33 18.66 -10.61 14.30
N LEU A 34 18.29 -9.69 13.41
CA LEU A 34 19.27 -8.95 12.61
C LEU A 34 19.99 -7.88 13.46
N SER A 35 21.27 -7.65 13.18
CA SER A 35 21.96 -6.48 13.73
C SER A 35 21.36 -5.18 13.17
N PRO A 36 21.47 -4.04 13.87
CA PRO A 36 20.89 -2.78 13.40
C PRO A 36 21.33 -2.38 11.98
N THR A 37 22.59 -2.62 11.64
CA THR A 37 23.13 -2.33 10.30
C THR A 37 22.54 -3.25 9.23
N GLU A 38 22.37 -4.54 9.53
CA GLU A 38 21.76 -5.50 8.60
C GLU A 38 20.27 -5.26 8.45
N ALA A 39 19.56 -4.98 9.54
CA ALA A 39 18.14 -4.64 9.55
C ALA A 39 17.86 -3.42 8.68
N GLY A 40 18.67 -2.35 8.79
CA GLY A 40 18.56 -1.18 7.93
C GLY A 40 18.74 -1.51 6.44
N ARG A 41 19.76 -2.32 6.10
CA ARG A 41 20.00 -2.76 4.70
C ARG A 41 18.86 -3.61 4.15
N VAL A 42 18.33 -4.54 4.95
CA VAL A 42 17.22 -5.41 4.55
C VAL A 42 15.93 -4.60 4.41
N ALA A 43 15.64 -3.67 5.32
CA ALA A 43 14.49 -2.77 5.23
C ALA A 43 14.51 -1.97 3.93
N GLU A 44 15.65 -1.34 3.61
CA GLU A 44 15.81 -0.57 2.38
C GLU A 44 15.67 -1.46 1.14
N ALA A 45 16.22 -2.67 1.17
CA ALA A 45 16.11 -3.61 0.07
C ALA A 45 14.67 -4.11 -0.15
N LEU A 46 13.91 -4.34 0.93
CA LEU A 46 12.48 -4.70 0.86
C LEU A 46 11.65 -3.55 0.29
N GLU A 47 11.92 -2.31 0.69
CA GLU A 47 11.25 -1.12 0.16
C GLU A 47 11.54 -0.96 -1.34
N ARG A 48 12.82 -1.02 -1.72
CA ARG A 48 13.26 -0.85 -3.11
C ARG A 48 12.74 -1.95 -4.03
N ALA A 49 12.63 -3.18 -3.53
CA ALA A 49 12.09 -4.30 -4.29
C ALA A 49 10.55 -4.34 -4.31
N GLY A 50 9.86 -3.44 -3.61
CA GLY A 50 8.41 -3.34 -3.62
C GLY A 50 7.70 -4.34 -2.72
N TYR A 51 8.40 -4.97 -1.77
CA TYR A 51 7.78 -5.85 -0.76
C TYR A 51 7.25 -5.08 0.45
N ALA A 52 7.83 -3.92 0.74
CA ALA A 52 7.42 -3.04 1.81
C ALA A 52 7.17 -1.63 1.28
N HIS A 53 6.10 -0.98 1.71
CA HIS A 53 5.74 0.36 1.27
C HIS A 53 5.39 1.22 2.47
N HIS A 54 6.13 2.30 2.67
CA HIS A 54 5.79 3.26 3.72
C HIS A 54 4.68 4.20 3.21
N LEU A 55 3.49 4.06 3.78
CA LEU A 55 2.33 4.91 3.56
C LEU A 55 2.36 5.99 4.65
N ALA A 56 2.82 7.20 4.32
CA ALA A 56 3.01 8.30 5.27
C ALA A 56 1.75 9.17 5.50
N GLY A 57 0.56 8.64 5.18
CA GLY A 57 -0.71 9.36 5.23
C GLY A 57 -1.13 9.79 6.64
N GLU A 58 -2.41 10.07 6.81
CA GLU A 58 -2.96 10.54 8.10
C GLU A 58 -2.59 9.62 9.27
N LYS A 59 -2.44 8.33 8.97
CA LYS A 59 -1.96 7.30 9.91
C LYS A 59 -0.75 6.59 9.29
N PRO A 60 0.48 7.09 9.54
CA PRO A 60 1.69 6.52 8.96
C PRO A 60 1.85 5.05 9.31
N ARG A 61 2.13 4.23 8.29
CA ARG A 61 2.29 2.78 8.44
C ARG A 61 3.05 2.16 7.28
N TRP A 62 3.59 0.98 7.51
CA TRP A 62 4.16 0.12 6.48
C TRP A 62 3.15 -0.89 6.00
N PHE A 63 2.88 -0.89 4.71
CA PHE A 63 2.24 -2.00 4.04
C PHE A 63 3.28 -3.05 3.65
N LEU A 64 2.98 -4.31 3.93
CA LEU A 64 3.82 -5.46 3.63
C LEU A 64 3.09 -6.37 2.64
N SER A 65 3.81 -6.84 1.64
CA SER A 65 3.31 -7.75 0.60
C SER A 65 4.23 -8.96 0.45
N ARG A 66 3.66 -10.11 0.09
CA ARG A 66 4.42 -11.33 -0.24
C ARG A 66 5.00 -11.30 -1.65
N VAL A 67 4.44 -10.44 -2.51
CA VAL A 67 4.88 -10.22 -3.88
C VAL A 67 5.37 -8.78 -4.03
N PRO A 68 6.34 -8.52 -4.92
CA PRO A 68 6.78 -7.16 -5.18
C PRO A 68 5.67 -6.37 -5.88
N LEU A 69 5.41 -5.15 -5.42
CA LEU A 69 4.37 -4.27 -5.96
C LEU A 69 4.95 -2.91 -6.32
N ASP A 70 4.42 -2.30 -7.39
CA ASP A 70 4.74 -0.93 -7.79
C ASP A 70 3.64 0.03 -7.34
N LEU A 71 3.60 0.33 -6.04
CA LEU A 71 2.59 1.27 -5.51
C LEU A 71 2.80 2.70 -5.98
N LYS A 72 4.03 3.10 -6.36
CA LYS A 72 4.27 4.42 -6.95
C LYS A 72 3.50 4.56 -8.26
N ARG A 73 3.61 3.58 -9.14
CA ARG A 73 2.83 3.56 -10.39
C ARG A 73 1.34 3.48 -10.12
N LEU A 74 0.89 2.70 -9.14
CA LEU A 74 -0.52 2.68 -8.75
C LEU A 74 -1.00 4.08 -8.33
N PHE A 75 -0.25 4.80 -7.48
CA PHE A 75 -0.66 6.13 -7.03
C PHE A 75 -0.73 7.14 -8.16
N GLN A 76 0.21 7.08 -9.11
CA GLN A 76 0.15 7.89 -10.32
C GLN A 76 -1.13 7.60 -11.12
N SER A 77 -1.39 6.32 -11.42
CA SER A 77 -2.60 5.91 -12.13
C SER A 77 -3.88 6.24 -11.36
N LEU A 78 -3.91 6.12 -10.03
CA LEU A 78 -5.08 6.48 -9.22
C LEU A 78 -5.39 7.98 -9.32
N ARG A 79 -4.35 8.82 -9.41
CA ARG A 79 -4.51 10.27 -9.58
C ARG A 79 -4.97 10.64 -11.01
N GLU A 80 -4.45 9.97 -12.02
CA GLU A 80 -4.64 10.35 -13.43
C GLU A 80 -5.84 9.67 -14.10
N GLU A 81 -6.10 8.41 -13.77
CA GLU A 81 -6.97 7.54 -14.56
C GLU A 81 -8.20 7.02 -13.81
N PHE A 82 -8.17 7.00 -12.47
CA PHE A 82 -9.25 6.37 -11.68
C PHE A 82 -10.62 6.98 -11.93
N TRP A 83 -10.69 8.31 -12.06
CA TRP A 83 -11.95 9.01 -12.31
C TRP A 83 -12.61 8.61 -13.63
N SER A 84 -11.81 8.39 -14.67
CA SER A 84 -12.29 7.92 -15.98
C SER A 84 -12.60 6.42 -16.00
N PHE A 85 -12.00 5.64 -15.10
CA PHE A 85 -12.24 4.21 -14.97
C PHE A 85 -13.53 3.89 -14.21
N ALA A 86 -13.78 4.61 -13.11
CA ALA A 86 -14.88 4.28 -12.20
C ALA A 86 -16.24 4.62 -12.84
N GLY A 87 -17.05 3.57 -13.02
CA GLY A 87 -18.31 3.53 -13.77
C GLY A 87 -19.54 3.57 -12.87
N PRO A 88 -20.59 2.75 -13.10
CA PRO A 88 -21.76 2.66 -12.22
C PRO A 88 -21.73 1.46 -11.25
N LYS A 89 -20.58 0.80 -11.07
CA LYS A 89 -20.46 -0.41 -10.23
C LYS A 89 -20.43 -0.04 -8.74
N GLU A 90 -20.57 -1.03 -7.87
CA GLU A 90 -20.35 -0.85 -6.43
C GLU A 90 -18.94 -0.28 -6.18
N ALA A 91 -18.84 0.73 -5.30
CA ALA A 91 -17.65 1.57 -5.17
C ALA A 91 -16.38 0.77 -4.85
N ARG A 92 -16.50 -0.23 -3.97
CA ARG A 92 -15.38 -1.09 -3.60
C ARG A 92 -14.94 -1.95 -4.78
N GLU A 93 -15.89 -2.55 -5.51
CA GLU A 93 -15.58 -3.29 -6.74
C GLU A 93 -14.87 -2.43 -7.80
N GLU A 94 -15.19 -1.13 -7.91
CA GLU A 94 -14.48 -0.22 -8.81
C GLU A 94 -13.03 -0.02 -8.41
N ALA A 95 -12.79 0.25 -7.13
CA ALA A 95 -11.44 0.40 -6.59
C ALA A 95 -10.62 -0.89 -6.77
N LEU A 96 -11.20 -2.04 -6.45
CA LEU A 96 -10.53 -3.34 -6.58
C LEU A 96 -10.25 -3.68 -8.04
N ALA A 97 -11.19 -3.47 -8.95
CA ALA A 97 -10.99 -3.71 -10.38
C ALA A 97 -9.87 -2.83 -10.94
N PHE A 98 -9.75 -1.58 -10.48
CA PHE A 98 -8.67 -0.69 -10.87
C PHE A 98 -7.32 -1.19 -10.36
N ILE A 99 -7.22 -1.52 -9.07
CA ILE A 99 -5.98 -2.01 -8.45
C ILE A 99 -5.51 -3.31 -9.12
N LEU A 100 -6.43 -4.24 -9.35
CA LEU A 100 -6.18 -5.49 -10.08
C LEU A 100 -5.56 -5.22 -11.46
N ALA A 101 -6.19 -4.33 -12.24
CA ALA A 101 -5.73 -4.00 -13.58
C ALA A 101 -4.37 -3.30 -13.60
N LYS A 102 -4.03 -2.52 -12.56
CA LYS A 102 -2.79 -1.73 -12.51
C LYS A 102 -1.60 -2.48 -11.92
N LEU A 103 -1.85 -3.37 -10.97
CA LEU A 103 -0.78 -4.11 -10.31
C LEU A 103 -0.56 -5.51 -10.89
N ASP A 104 -1.49 -6.03 -11.71
CA ASP A 104 -1.44 -7.41 -12.24
C ASP A 104 -1.28 -8.46 -11.13
N VAL A 105 -2.14 -8.33 -10.11
CA VAL A 105 -2.13 -9.17 -8.90
C VAL A 105 -3.41 -9.96 -8.75
N ASP A 106 -3.42 -10.92 -7.84
CA ASP A 106 -4.66 -11.59 -7.44
C ASP A 106 -5.58 -10.66 -6.64
N ARG A 107 -6.85 -11.07 -6.54
CA ARG A 107 -7.87 -10.29 -5.84
C ARG A 107 -7.56 -10.08 -4.36
N LYS A 108 -7.01 -11.10 -3.70
CA LYS A 108 -6.65 -11.02 -2.29
C LYS A 108 -5.61 -9.92 -2.07
N THR A 109 -4.59 -9.84 -2.91
CA THR A 109 -3.54 -8.81 -2.84
C THR A 109 -4.12 -7.42 -3.12
N ALA A 110 -5.03 -7.30 -4.09
CA ALA A 110 -5.73 -6.04 -4.35
C ALA A 110 -6.57 -5.57 -3.14
N GLU A 111 -7.26 -6.49 -2.46
CA GLU A 111 -8.01 -6.22 -1.24
C GLU A 111 -7.10 -5.79 -0.09
N GLU A 112 -5.94 -6.44 0.07
CA GLU A 112 -4.93 -6.04 1.05
C GLU A 112 -4.37 -4.65 0.76
N VAL A 113 -4.10 -4.32 -0.51
CA VAL A 113 -3.66 -2.98 -0.93
C VAL A 113 -4.73 -1.95 -0.59
N LEU A 114 -5.98 -2.14 -1.04
CA LEU A 114 -7.06 -1.19 -0.77
C LEU A 114 -7.24 -0.97 0.74
N SER A 115 -7.24 -2.04 1.52
CA SER A 115 -7.39 -1.98 2.98
C SER A 115 -6.22 -1.22 3.63
N ALA A 116 -5.00 -1.36 3.12
CA ALA A 116 -3.85 -0.62 3.60
C ALA A 116 -3.95 0.88 3.27
N LEU A 117 -4.46 1.23 2.09
CA LEU A 117 -4.72 2.62 1.69
C LEU A 117 -5.80 3.25 2.56
N GLU A 118 -6.90 2.53 2.82
CA GLU A 118 -7.96 2.97 3.73
C GLU A 118 -7.41 3.22 5.14
N ALA A 119 -6.65 2.27 5.68
CA ALA A 119 -6.07 2.37 7.00
C ALA A 119 -5.05 3.52 7.13
N ALA A 120 -4.32 3.84 6.06
CA ALA A 120 -3.39 4.97 6.00
C ALA A 120 -4.08 6.33 5.75
N GLY A 121 -5.39 6.33 5.46
CA GLY A 121 -6.16 7.54 5.12
C GLY A 121 -5.98 7.99 3.67
N TYR A 122 -5.40 7.16 2.80
CA TYR A 122 -5.27 7.45 1.37
C TYR A 122 -6.52 7.14 0.57
N ALA A 123 -7.43 6.34 1.11
CA ALA A 123 -8.68 5.98 0.45
C ALA A 123 -9.83 6.12 1.45
N ALA A 124 -10.92 6.73 1.03
CA ALA A 124 -12.14 6.79 1.82
C ALA A 124 -13.36 6.62 0.92
N LEU A 125 -14.32 5.81 1.38
CA LEU A 125 -15.65 5.78 0.80
C LEU A 125 -16.38 7.07 1.19
N THR A 126 -16.87 7.82 0.21
CA THR A 126 -17.55 9.10 0.43
C THR A 126 -18.67 9.27 -0.59
N TYR A 127 -19.72 9.99 -0.19
CA TYR A 127 -20.83 10.31 -1.08
C TYR A 127 -20.41 11.35 -2.13
N ASP A 128 -20.64 11.01 -3.41
CA ASP A 128 -20.49 11.93 -4.54
C ASP A 128 -21.87 12.51 -4.89
N PRO A 129 -22.11 13.81 -4.60
CA PRO A 129 -23.40 14.44 -4.86
C PRO A 129 -23.70 14.64 -6.36
N THR A 130 -22.68 14.62 -7.22
CA THR A 130 -22.88 14.76 -8.68
C THR A 130 -23.42 13.47 -9.30
N LEU A 131 -23.09 12.32 -8.71
CA LEU A 131 -23.50 11.00 -9.18
C LEU A 131 -24.53 10.32 -8.27
N GLU A 132 -24.92 11.00 -7.20
CA GLU A 132 -25.88 10.56 -6.19
C GLU A 132 -25.58 9.15 -5.63
N ARG A 133 -24.30 8.84 -5.42
CA ARG A 133 -23.85 7.52 -4.94
C ARG A 133 -22.53 7.61 -4.17
N GLU A 134 -22.21 6.56 -3.42
CA GLU A 134 -20.91 6.41 -2.78
C GLU A 134 -19.81 6.07 -3.80
N ARG A 135 -18.62 6.63 -3.59
CA ARG A 135 -17.41 6.36 -4.37
C ARG A 135 -16.17 6.38 -3.49
N PHE A 136 -15.13 5.67 -3.91
CA PHE A 136 -13.81 5.84 -3.31
C PHE A 136 -13.17 7.14 -3.78
N PHE A 137 -12.71 7.95 -2.83
CA PHE A 137 -11.86 9.10 -3.07
C PHE A 137 -10.45 8.77 -2.60
N PHE A 138 -9.49 8.90 -3.51
CA PHE A 138 -8.09 8.70 -3.21
C PHE A 138 -7.38 10.02 -2.95
N ARG A 139 -6.60 10.09 -1.85
CA ARG A 139 -5.83 11.25 -1.42
C ARG A 139 -4.39 10.83 -1.18
N PHE A 140 -3.46 11.47 -1.88
CA PHE A 140 -2.03 11.16 -1.77
C PHE A 140 -1.30 12.41 -1.27
N PRO A 141 -1.26 12.67 0.04
CA PRO A 141 -0.64 13.86 0.61
C PRO A 141 0.84 14.02 0.23
N GLU A 142 1.55 12.93 -0.09
CA GLU A 142 2.97 12.95 -0.50
C GLU A 142 3.18 13.04 -2.01
N ALA A 143 2.18 12.70 -2.84
CA ALA A 143 2.24 12.90 -4.30
C ALA A 143 2.23 14.39 -4.70
N LEU A 144 2.08 15.28 -3.72
CA LEU A 144 2.20 16.74 -3.85
C LEU A 144 3.60 17.27 -3.51
N ARG A 145 4.53 16.44 -2.98
CA ARG A 145 5.86 16.90 -2.53
C ARG A 145 7.03 16.51 -3.43
N THR A 146 6.79 15.84 -4.55
CA THR A 146 7.84 15.58 -5.56
C THR A 146 7.32 15.86 -6.97
N LEU A 147 7.29 17.15 -7.32
CA LEU A 147 7.59 17.65 -8.66
C LEU A 147 8.95 18.36 -8.57
#